data_AF-A0A0L0CPM5-F1
#
_entry.id   AF-A0A0L0CPM5-F1
#
_cell.length_a   1.000
_cell.length_b   1.000
_cell.length_c   1.000
_cell.angle_alpha   90.00
_cell.angle_beta   90.00
_cell.angle_gamma   90.00
#
_symmetry.space_group_name_H-M   'P 1'
#
loop_
_entity.id
_entity.type
_entity.pdbx_description
1 polymer ?
#
loop_
_entity_poly.entity_id
_entity_poly.type
_entity_poly.pdbx_seq_one_letter_code
_entity_poly.pdbx_strand_id
1 'polypeptide(L)'
;MFSLIPKNSWLKPKNNLLYKIPSRNIDPVCGPPRFPMSMGQKILIGGGSILLMMIIPIWGLLSVPSWSIKHQNLGKGRKEEELEGPPAE
;
A
#
# COMPACT_ATOMS: atom_id res chain seq x y z
N MET A 1 -2.70 -42.97 -32.07
CA MET A 1 -4.18 -42.98 -31.97
C MET A 1 -4.71 -42.51 -33.32
N PHE A 2 -5.29 -43.41 -34.12
CA PHE A 2 -5.66 -43.15 -35.51
C PHE A 2 -6.89 -42.22 -35.57
N SER A 3 -6.76 -41.09 -36.26
CA SER A 3 -7.88 -40.18 -36.53
C SER A 3 -8.80 -40.78 -37.60
N LEU A 4 -9.94 -41.30 -37.16
CA LEU A 4 -11.00 -41.93 -37.99
C LEU A 4 -11.91 -40.90 -38.68
N ILE A 5 -11.41 -39.71 -38.99
CA ILE A 5 -12.23 -38.66 -39.61
C ILE A 5 -12.11 -38.78 -41.14
N PRO A 6 -13.21 -39.09 -41.87
CA PRO A 6 -13.17 -39.21 -43.32
C PRO A 6 -12.67 -37.90 -43.95
N LYS A 7 -11.79 -38.03 -44.94
CA LYS A 7 -11.13 -36.87 -45.61
C LYS A 7 -12.13 -35.91 -46.28
N ASN A 8 -13.39 -36.32 -46.43
CA ASN A 8 -14.46 -35.58 -47.11
C ASN A 8 -15.55 -35.08 -46.13
N SER A 9 -15.22 -34.83 -44.87
CA SER A 9 -16.19 -34.24 -43.94
C SER A 9 -16.41 -32.75 -44.26
N TRP A 10 -17.69 -32.36 -44.39
CA TRP A 10 -18.13 -30.97 -44.59
C TRP A 10 -17.72 -30.01 -43.45
N LEU A 11 -17.19 -30.57 -42.36
CA LEU A 11 -16.73 -29.85 -41.18
C LEU A 11 -15.26 -29.40 -41.28
N LYS A 12 -14.54 -29.75 -42.35
CA LYS A 12 -13.21 -29.19 -42.61
C LYS A 12 -13.31 -27.93 -43.49
N PRO A 13 -12.78 -26.78 -43.03
CA PRO A 13 -12.67 -25.62 -43.90
C PRO A 13 -11.75 -25.98 -45.08
N LYS A 14 -12.20 -25.69 -46.31
CA LYS A 14 -11.45 -25.99 -47.57
C LYS A 14 -10.15 -25.21 -47.71
N ASN A 15 -9.93 -24.22 -46.83
CA ASN A 15 -8.84 -23.28 -46.91
C ASN A 15 -8.01 -23.49 -45.64
N ASN A 16 -6.69 -23.62 -45.78
CA ASN A 16 -5.76 -23.65 -44.65
C ASN A 16 -5.69 -22.26 -43.99
N LEU A 17 -6.77 -21.84 -43.35
CA LEU A 17 -6.77 -20.69 -42.48
C LEU A 17 -5.99 -21.11 -41.24
N LEU A 18 -4.75 -20.62 -41.13
CA LEU A 18 -4.02 -20.56 -39.87
C LEU A 18 -4.84 -19.66 -38.94
N TYR A 19 -5.85 -20.22 -38.28
CA TYR A 19 -6.50 -19.55 -37.17
C TYR A 19 -5.49 -19.55 -36.05
N LYS A 20 -4.73 -18.45 -35.95
CA LYS A 20 -3.94 -18.16 -34.78
C LYS A 20 -4.97 -17.96 -33.66
N ILE A 21 -5.22 -19.01 -32.87
CA ILE A 21 -6.07 -18.93 -31.69
C ILE A 21 -5.49 -17.77 -30.87
N PRO A 22 -6.20 -16.64 -30.70
CA PRO A 22 -5.66 -15.58 -29.89
C PRO A 22 -5.48 -16.17 -28.50
N SER A 23 -4.22 -16.28 -28.05
CA SER A 23 -3.93 -16.59 -26.66
C SER A 23 -4.72 -15.56 -25.87
N ARG A 24 -5.60 -16.02 -24.98
CA ARG A 24 -6.30 -15.14 -24.04
C ARG A 24 -5.25 -14.58 -23.09
N ASN A 25 -4.48 -13.59 -23.55
CA ASN A 25 -3.81 -12.64 -22.70
C ASN A 25 -4.93 -11.81 -22.09
N ILE A 26 -5.58 -12.38 -21.07
CA ILE A 26 -6.42 -11.62 -20.14
C ILE A 26 -5.42 -10.82 -19.31
N ASP A 27 -4.80 -9.83 -19.93
CA ASP A 27 -4.48 -8.65 -19.14
C ASP A 27 -5.85 -8.15 -18.67
N PRO A 28 -6.08 -7.94 -17.37
CA PRO A 28 -7.26 -7.25 -16.93
C PRO A 28 -7.16 -5.83 -17.50
N VAL A 29 -7.70 -5.65 -18.70
CA VAL A 29 -7.86 -4.34 -19.34
C VAL A 29 -8.95 -3.65 -18.56
N CYS A 30 -8.59 -3.13 -17.40
CA CYS A 30 -9.42 -2.21 -16.65
C CYS A 30 -9.60 -0.99 -17.55
N GLY A 31 -10.85 -0.70 -17.90
CA GLY A 31 -11.19 0.54 -18.58
C GLY A 31 -10.71 1.76 -17.77
N PRO A 32 -10.68 2.95 -18.39
CA PRO A 32 -10.27 4.15 -17.69
C PRO A 32 -11.11 4.36 -16.41
N PRO A 33 -10.50 4.86 -15.32
CA PRO A 33 -11.20 5.02 -14.05
C PRO A 33 -12.40 5.96 -14.21
N ARG A 34 -13.56 5.58 -13.66
CA ARG A 34 -14.79 6.38 -13.70
C ARG A 34 -14.59 7.79 -13.14
N PHE A 35 -13.70 7.91 -12.15
CA PHE A 35 -13.30 9.18 -11.54
C PHE A 35 -11.78 9.32 -11.61
N PRO A 36 -11.24 10.07 -12.59
CA PRO A 36 -9.80 10.28 -12.69
C PRO A 36 -9.33 11.11 -11.51
N MET A 37 -8.45 10.55 -10.68
CA MET A 37 -7.85 11.30 -9.58
C MET A 37 -6.86 12.33 -10.11
N SER A 38 -7.00 13.56 -9.65
CA SER A 38 -6.01 14.61 -9.90
C SER A 38 -4.68 14.29 -9.20
N MET A 39 -3.59 14.90 -9.65
CA MET A 39 -2.27 14.68 -9.03
C MET A 39 -2.27 15.06 -7.54
N GLY A 40 -2.97 16.13 -7.17
CA GLY A 40 -3.13 16.53 -5.77
C GLY A 40 -3.87 15.50 -4.93
N GLN A 41 -4.94 14.89 -5.47
CA GLN A 41 -5.66 13.82 -4.77
C GLN A 41 -4.79 12.58 -4.56
N LYS A 42 -3.95 12.23 -5.55
CA LYS A 42 -2.99 11.12 -5.42
C LYS A 42 -1.97 11.38 -4.31
N ILE A 43 -1.46 12.61 -4.21
CA ILE A 43 -0.51 13.00 -3.16
C ILE A 43 -1.19 13.00 -1.78
N LEU A 44 -2.40 13.53 -1.66
CA LEU A 44 -3.13 13.55 -0.38
C LEU A 44 -3.47 12.14 0.11
N ILE A 45 -3.97 11.26 -0.77
CA ILE A 45 -4.35 9.90 -0.39
C ILE A 45 -3.11 9.03 -0.13
N GLY A 46 -2.10 9.11 -1.00
CA GLY A 46 -0.86 8.34 -0.84
C GLY A 46 0.07 8.94 0.20
N GLY A 47 0.61 10.12 -0.07
CA GLY A 47 1.57 10.80 0.80
C GLY A 47 0.97 11.24 2.15
N GLY A 48 -0.28 11.72 2.16
CA GLY A 48 -0.94 12.15 3.39
C GLY A 48 -1.21 11.00 4.37
N SER A 49 -1.55 9.80 3.88
CA SER A 49 -1.76 8.62 4.75
C SER A 49 -0.44 8.13 5.38
N ILE A 50 0.65 8.13 4.61
CA ILE A 50 2.00 7.81 5.10
C ILE A 50 2.45 8.83 6.15
N LEU A 51 2.24 10.12 5.89
CA LEU A 51 2.61 11.18 6.82
C LEU A 51 1.89 11.01 8.17
N LEU A 52 0.59 10.72 8.16
CA LEU A 52 -0.17 10.48 9.39
C LEU A 52 0.35 9.27 10.18
N MET A 53 0.68 8.18 9.49
CA MET A 53 1.31 7.00 10.10
C MET A 53 2.65 7.30 10.75
N MET A 54 3.38 8.34 10.31
CA MET A 54 4.65 8.76 10.90
C MET A 54 4.50 9.81 12.01
N ILE A 55 3.55 10.74 11.89
CA ILE A 55 3.35 11.80 12.88
C ILE A 55 2.82 11.23 14.21
N ILE A 56 1.85 10.33 14.15
CA ILE A 56 1.21 9.75 15.36
C ILE A 56 2.24 9.09 16.31
N PRO A 57 3.12 8.18 15.85
CA PRO A 57 4.08 7.54 16.75
C PRO A 57 5.10 8.54 17.32
N ILE A 58 5.58 9.51 16.53
CA ILE A 58 6.51 10.55 17.02
C ILE A 58 5.83 11.41 18.08
N TRP A 59 4.59 11.84 17.85
CA TRP A 59 3.83 12.61 18.82
C TRP A 59 3.53 11.80 20.10
N GLY A 60 3.24 10.51 19.96
CA GLY A 60 3.15 9.56 21.08
C GLY A 60 4.42 9.54 21.91
N LEU A 61 5.57 9.27 21.28
CA LEU A 61 6.88 9.24 21.95
C LEU A 61 7.19 10.54 22.71
N LEU A 62 6.92 11.69 22.11
CA LEU A 62 7.16 12.99 22.75
C LEU A 62 6.16 13.33 23.86
N SER A 63 4.94 12.79 23.81
CA SER A 63 3.92 13.03 24.85
C SER A 63 4.05 12.10 26.06
N VAL A 64 4.71 10.93 25.91
CA VAL A 64 4.90 9.93 26.98
C VAL A 64 5.54 10.48 28.25
N PRO A 65 6.65 11.27 28.22
CA PRO A 65 7.24 11.82 29.44
C PRO A 65 6.28 12.74 30.20
N SER A 66 5.53 13.58 29.46
CA SER A 66 4.55 14.49 30.04
C SER A 66 3.34 13.76 30.61
N TRP A 67 2.94 12.65 30.00
CA TRP A 67 1.86 11.78 30.48
C TRP A 67 2.30 11.01 31.74
N SER A 68 3.49 10.42 31.74
CA SER A 68 4.06 9.68 32.88
C SER A 68 4.10 10.53 34.15
N ILE A 69 4.59 11.77 34.05
CA ILE A 69 4.70 12.70 35.19
C ILE A 69 3.33 13.00 35.80
N LYS A 70 2.30 13.21 34.98
CA LYS A 70 0.94 13.51 35.45
C LYS A 70 0.30 12.36 36.21
N HIS A 71 0.60 11.12 35.83
CA HIS A 71 -0.02 9.93 36.42
C HIS A 71 0.79 9.31 37.55
N GLN A 72 2.09 9.61 37.65
CA GLN A 72 2.96 9.07 38.70
C GLN A 72 3.03 9.97 39.94
N ASN A 73 2.27 11.07 39.99
CA ASN A 73 2.33 12.08 41.06
C ASN A 73 3.76 12.53 41.39
N LEU A 74 4.68 12.38 40.42
CA LEU A 74 6.01 12.97 40.48
C LEU A 74 5.77 14.47 40.37
N GLY A 75 5.75 15.15 41.51
CA GLY A 75 5.52 16.58 41.58
C GLY A 75 6.47 17.34 40.65
N LYS A 76 6.11 18.59 40.30
CA LYS A 76 6.93 19.50 39.50
C LYS A 76 8.38 19.64 39.99
N GLY A 77 8.71 19.24 41.22
CA GLY A 77 10.03 19.31 41.82
C GLY A 77 11.12 18.46 41.16
N ARG A 78 10.79 17.33 40.50
CA ARG A 78 11.85 16.52 39.84
C ARG A 78 12.34 17.09 38.51
N LYS A 79 11.68 18.11 37.97
CA LYS A 79 12.13 18.79 36.74
C LYS A 79 13.23 19.83 36.98
N GLU A 80 13.41 20.28 38.21
CA GLU A 80 14.49 21.22 38.55
C GLU A 80 15.81 20.50 38.90
N GLU A 81 15.76 19.29 39.47
CA GLU A 81 16.97 18.56 39.91
C GLU A 81 17.75 17.84 38.79
N GLU A 82 17.18 17.60 37.60
CA GLU A 82 17.92 16.95 36.50
C GLU A 82 18.78 17.93 35.67
N LEU A 83 18.69 19.24 35.97
CA LEU A 83 19.51 20.29 35.34
C LEU A 83 20.78 20.63 36.12
N GLU A 84 20.97 20.11 37.34
CA GLU A 84 22.25 20.18 38.04
C GLU A 84 23.00 18.86 37.84
N GLY A 85 24.17 18.95 37.18
CA GLY A 85 25.04 17.80 36.90
C GLY A 85 25.51 17.07 38.16
N PRO A 86 26.15 15.89 38.00
CA PRO A 86 26.56 15.06 39.12
C PRO A 86 27.49 15.81 40.09
N PRO A 87 27.44 15.50 41.41
CA PRO A 87 28.27 16.17 42.40
C PRO A 87 29.75 15.98 42.05
N ALA A 88 30.48 17.09 41.90
CA ALA A 88 31.92 17.06 41.76
C ALA A 88 32.54 16.60 43.09
N GLU A 89 33.31 15.51 43.04
CA GLU A 89 34.17 15.04 44.14
C GLU A 89 35.35 16.00 44.38
#